data_AF-A0A2U2BGE3-F1
#
_entry.id   AF-A0A2U2BGE3-F1
#
_cell.length_a   1.000
_cell.length_b   1.000
_cell.length_c   1.000
_cell.angle_alpha   90.00
_cell.angle_beta   90.00
_cell.angle_gamma   90.00
#
_symmetry.space_group_name_H-M   'P 1'
#
loop_
_entity.id
_entity.type
_entity.pdbx_description
1 polymer ?
#
loop_
_entity_poly.entity_id
_entity_poly.type
_entity_poly.pdbx_seq_one_letter_code
_entity_poly.pdbx_strand_id
1 'polypeptide(L)'
;MKSQIEILLGEWGRWKRGENRSVLGYPKKAAFMVMRVDGGTHMDPSEFVSDKEVERLDAEVNAIHPEYRAILSMHYVRPGAIKEKLERLSISRAMYYFRLEFATKQLAFQMGFVPPGVSVAQQGAAAQGM
;
A
#
# COMPACT_ATOMS: atom_id res chain seq x y z
N MET A 1 -0.55 -15.16 -3.19
CA MET A 1 -1.72 -14.26 -3.18
C MET A 1 -1.32 -13.02 -2.40
N LYS A 2 -1.46 -11.82 -2.97
CA LYS A 2 -1.19 -10.58 -2.24
C LYS A 2 -2.35 -10.29 -1.29
N SER A 3 -2.04 -9.81 -0.09
CA SER A 3 -3.03 -9.30 0.85
C SER A 3 -3.65 -7.98 0.36
N GLN A 4 -4.83 -7.63 0.87
CA GLN A 4 -5.52 -6.39 0.50
C GLN A 4 -4.67 -5.14 0.74
N ILE A 5 -3.91 -5.11 1.85
CA ILE A 5 -2.98 -4.01 2.14
C ILE A 5 -1.84 -3.92 1.11
N GLU A 6 -1.33 -5.03 0.60
CA GLU A 6 -0.26 -5.03 -0.41
C GLU A 6 -0.75 -4.55 -1.77
N ILE A 7 -2.02 -4.83 -2.11
CA ILE A 7 -2.68 -4.28 -3.29
C ILE A 7 -2.81 -2.75 -3.12
N LEU A 8 -3.35 -2.31 -1.99
CA LEU A 8 -3.55 -0.89 -1.68
C LEU A 8 -2.23 -0.10 -1.65
N LEU A 9 -1.16 -0.65 -1.04
CA LEU A 9 0.18 -0.06 -1.06
C LEU A 9 0.77 0.03 -2.48
N GLY A 10 0.43 -0.94 -3.34
CA GLY A 10 0.77 -0.91 -4.76
C GLY A 10 0.10 0.25 -5.51
N GLU A 11 -1.18 0.49 -5.25
CA GLU A 11 -1.93 1.64 -5.79
C GLU A 11 -1.42 2.96 -5.23
N TRP A 12 -1.20 3.05 -3.92
CA TRP A 12 -0.60 4.23 -3.28
C TRP A 12 0.77 4.58 -3.88
N GLY A 13 1.61 3.58 -4.13
CA GLY A 13 2.89 3.78 -4.81
C GLY A 13 2.75 4.36 -6.23
N ARG A 14 1.73 3.95 -6.99
CA ARG A 14 1.39 4.53 -8.30
C ARG A 14 0.89 5.96 -8.16
N TRP A 15 -0.03 6.20 -7.24
CA TRP A 15 -0.61 7.52 -6.95
C TRP A 15 0.47 8.53 -6.57
N LYS A 16 1.39 8.20 -5.64
CA LYS A 16 2.53 9.05 -5.26
C LYS A 16 3.48 9.39 -6.40
N ARG A 17 3.74 8.45 -7.32
CA ARG A 17 4.53 8.75 -8.53
C ARG A 17 3.80 9.71 -9.46
N GLY A 18 2.47 9.62 -9.56
CA GLY A 18 1.63 10.56 -10.31
C GLY A 18 1.61 11.95 -9.68
N GLU A 19 1.49 12.04 -8.36
CA GLU A 19 1.59 13.29 -7.60
C GLU A 19 2.93 14.01 -7.88
N ASN A 20 4.05 13.28 -7.79
CA ASN A 20 5.38 13.81 -8.11
C ASN A 20 5.49 14.34 -9.56
N ARG A 21 4.78 13.73 -10.53
CA ARG A 21 4.73 14.25 -11.92
C ARG A 21 3.90 15.52 -12.03
N SER A 22 2.82 15.63 -11.25
CA SER A 22 1.95 16.82 -11.25
C SER A 22 2.65 18.05 -10.65
N VAL A 23 3.52 17.86 -9.66
CA VAL A 23 4.38 18.92 -9.10
C VAL A 23 5.40 19.42 -10.14
N LEU A 24 5.80 18.56 -11.08
CA LEU A 24 6.69 18.89 -12.20
C LEU A 24 5.97 19.56 -13.39
N GLY A 25 4.71 19.96 -13.23
CA GLY A 25 3.94 20.68 -14.25
C GLY A 25 3.36 19.78 -15.37
N TYR A 26 3.45 18.45 -15.23
CA TYR A 26 2.77 17.56 -16.17
C TYR A 26 1.27 17.48 -15.83
N PRO A 27 0.37 17.61 -16.82
CA PRO A 27 -1.07 17.64 -16.58
C PRO A 27 -1.57 16.37 -15.89
N LYS A 28 -2.47 16.52 -14.91
CA LYS A 28 -3.18 15.45 -14.17
C LYS A 28 -4.18 14.66 -15.06
N LYS A 29 -3.84 14.34 -16.30
CA LYS A 29 -4.71 13.57 -17.20
C LYS A 29 -4.40 12.08 -17.09
N ALA A 30 -4.94 11.43 -16.05
CA ALA A 30 -5.05 9.98 -16.00
C ALA A 30 -6.50 9.48 -15.81
N ALA A 31 -7.52 10.33 -15.96
CA ALA A 31 -8.92 9.90 -16.00
C ALA A 31 -9.43 9.58 -17.43
N PHE A 32 -8.68 9.92 -18.49
CA PHE A 32 -9.14 9.76 -19.88
C PHE A 32 -8.20 8.93 -20.78
N MET A 33 -7.16 8.29 -20.22
CA MET A 33 -6.13 7.62 -21.03
C MET A 33 -6.04 6.10 -20.79
N VAL A 34 -7.14 5.48 -20.36
CA VAL A 34 -7.32 4.02 -20.38
C VAL A 34 -8.71 3.65 -20.91
N MET A 35 -9.20 4.38 -21.92
CA MET A 35 -10.24 3.85 -22.80
C MET A 35 -9.56 3.42 -24.09
N ARG A 36 -8.94 2.24 -24.06
CA ARG A 36 -8.58 1.54 -25.30
C ARG A 36 -9.85 0.84 -25.78
N VAL A 37 -10.39 1.37 -26.87
CA VAL A 37 -11.32 0.66 -27.76
C VAL A 37 -10.50 -0.45 -28.40
N ASP A 38 -10.55 -1.63 -27.80
CA ASP A 38 -10.63 -2.95 -28.45
C ASP A 38 -10.45 -4.04 -27.40
N GLY A 39 -11.35 -5.03 -27.45
CA GLY A 39 -11.70 -5.87 -26.33
C GLY A 39 -10.61 -6.83 -25.83
N GLY A 40 -10.74 -7.16 -24.55
CA GLY A 40 -10.03 -8.27 -23.93
C GLY A 40 -9.07 -7.81 -22.84
N THR A 41 -9.58 -7.54 -21.64
CA THR A 41 -8.77 -7.71 -20.44
C THR A 41 -9.63 -8.44 -19.43
N HIS A 42 -9.12 -9.58 -18.96
CA HIS A 42 -9.69 -10.34 -17.87
C HIS A 42 -9.77 -9.40 -16.66
N MET A 43 -10.97 -8.88 -16.38
CA MET A 43 -11.23 -8.05 -15.20
C MET A 43 -11.12 -8.95 -13.97
N ASP A 44 -10.13 -8.66 -13.13
CA ASP A 44 -9.92 -9.36 -11.87
C ASP A 44 -10.79 -8.64 -10.80
N PRO A 45 -11.67 -9.30 -10.03
CA PRO A 45 -12.66 -8.66 -9.15
C PRO A 45 -12.15 -7.76 -8.01
N SER A 46 -10.84 -7.49 -7.94
CA SER A 46 -10.25 -6.49 -7.02
C SER A 46 -10.39 -5.03 -7.49
N GLU A 47 -11.12 -4.82 -8.58
CA GLU A 47 -11.25 -3.55 -9.26
C GLU A 47 -11.98 -2.50 -8.41
N PHE A 48 -11.30 -1.36 -8.26
CA PHE A 48 -11.65 -0.15 -7.50
C PHE A 48 -11.30 -0.16 -6.02
N VAL A 49 -10.00 -0.10 -5.72
CA VAL A 49 -9.54 0.74 -4.60
C VAL A 49 -10.05 2.15 -4.84
N SER A 50 -10.85 2.69 -3.94
CA SER A 50 -11.36 4.05 -4.05
C SER A 50 -10.24 5.07 -3.81
N ASP A 51 -10.28 6.23 -4.49
CA ASP A 51 -9.33 7.33 -4.25
C ASP A 51 -9.28 7.71 -2.76
N LYS A 52 -10.42 7.62 -2.06
CA LYS A 52 -10.54 7.84 -0.61
C LYS A 52 -9.75 6.85 0.23
N GLU A 53 -9.66 5.58 -0.18
CA GLU A 53 -8.84 4.58 0.53
C GLU A 53 -7.35 4.82 0.34
N VAL A 54 -6.95 5.30 -0.84
CA VAL A 54 -5.56 5.70 -1.10
C VAL A 54 -5.19 6.94 -0.29
N GLU A 55 -6.08 7.94 -0.23
CA GLU A 55 -5.90 9.14 0.60
C GLU A 55 -5.84 8.80 2.09
N ARG A 56 -6.72 7.93 2.57
CA ARG A 56 -6.68 7.44 3.95
C ARG A 56 -5.39 6.69 4.24
N LEU A 57 -4.94 5.81 3.34
CA LEU A 57 -3.65 5.12 3.49
C LEU A 57 -2.49 6.14 3.54
N ASP A 58 -2.52 7.19 2.72
CA ASP A 58 -1.48 8.22 2.74
C ASP A 58 -1.38 8.91 4.11
N ALA A 59 -2.52 9.22 4.72
CA ALA A 59 -2.56 9.78 6.08
C ALA A 59 -1.92 8.83 7.11
N GLU A 60 -2.27 7.54 7.06
CA GLU A 60 -1.68 6.53 7.95
C GLU A 60 -0.17 6.35 7.72
N VAL A 61 0.27 6.30 6.46
CA VAL A 61 1.70 6.22 6.10
C VAL A 61 2.47 7.46 6.57
N ASN A 62 1.84 8.63 6.63
CA ASN A 62 2.45 9.84 7.16
C ASN A 62 2.50 9.86 8.69
N ALA A 63 1.64 9.10 9.36
CA ALA A 63 1.59 9.00 10.82
C ALA A 63 2.56 7.94 11.41
N ILE A 64 3.00 6.95 10.64
CA ILE A 64 3.97 5.95 11.15
C ILE A 64 5.37 6.55 11.35
N HIS A 65 6.18 5.87 12.18
CA HIS A 65 7.55 6.30 12.46
C HIS A 65 8.37 6.52 11.16
N PRO A 66 9.18 7.60 11.06
CA PRO A 66 9.84 8.00 9.81
C PRO A 66 10.67 6.91 9.13
N GLU A 67 11.29 6.02 9.90
CA GLU A 67 12.07 4.91 9.35
C GLU A 67 11.21 3.91 8.57
N TYR A 68 10.01 3.57 9.06
CA TYR A 68 9.10 2.65 8.36
C TYR A 68 8.51 3.33 7.12
N ARG A 69 8.18 4.62 7.23
CA ARG A 69 7.72 5.43 6.08
C ARG A 69 8.77 5.47 4.97
N ALA A 70 10.05 5.60 5.31
CA ALA A 70 11.15 5.55 4.35
C ALA A 70 11.22 4.19 3.64
N ILE A 71 11.04 3.09 4.38
CA ILE A 71 11.02 1.73 3.82
C ILE A 71 9.85 1.56 2.84
N LEU A 72 8.64 1.95 3.23
CA LEU A 72 7.46 1.87 2.35
C LEU A 72 7.64 2.72 1.09
N SER A 73 8.16 3.93 1.24
CA SER A 73 8.45 4.82 0.11
C SER A 73 9.48 4.21 -0.84
N MET A 74 10.55 3.63 -0.30
CA MET A 74 11.55 2.94 -1.12
C MET A 74 10.98 1.69 -1.76
N HIS A 75 10.10 0.95 -1.09
CA HIS A 75 9.53 -0.28 -1.63
C HIS A 75 8.50 -0.02 -2.73
N TYR A 76 7.49 0.80 -2.45
CA TYR A 76 6.30 0.95 -3.31
C TYR A 76 6.35 2.16 -4.26
N VAL A 77 7.02 3.25 -3.87
CA VAL A 77 7.05 4.49 -4.67
C VAL A 77 8.24 4.48 -5.63
N ARG A 78 9.43 4.14 -5.14
CA ARG A 78 10.67 4.25 -5.91
C ARG A 78 10.92 3.00 -6.78
N PRO A 79 11.05 3.12 -8.12
CA PRO A 79 11.56 2.04 -8.95
C PRO A 79 13.05 1.79 -8.68
N GLY A 80 13.55 0.59 -8.97
CA GLY A 80 14.95 0.24 -8.83
C GLY A 80 15.18 -1.10 -8.12
N ALA A 81 16.42 -1.57 -8.17
CA ALA A 81 16.78 -2.85 -7.59
C ALA A 81 16.82 -2.79 -6.06
N ILE A 82 16.54 -3.91 -5.39
CA ILE A 82 16.62 -3.98 -3.92
C ILE A 82 18.03 -3.63 -3.43
N LYS A 83 19.08 -4.05 -4.14
CA LYS A 83 20.48 -3.73 -3.79
C LYS A 83 20.71 -2.21 -3.67
N GLU A 84 20.28 -1.44 -4.66
CA GLU A 84 20.40 0.02 -4.67
C GLU A 84 19.60 0.68 -3.53
N LYS A 85 18.42 0.13 -3.22
CA LYS A 85 17.58 0.61 -2.11
C LYS A 85 18.24 0.37 -0.76
N LEU A 86 18.87 -0.79 -0.58
CA LEU A 86 19.60 -1.14 0.65
C LEU A 86 20.82 -0.23 0.85
N GLU A 87 21.60 -0.02 -0.20
CA GLU A 87 22.76 0.89 -0.19
C GLU A 87 22.34 2.32 0.18
N ARG A 88 21.28 2.83 -0.45
CA ARG A 88 20.75 4.17 -0.17
C ARG A 88 20.26 4.34 1.26
N LEU A 89 19.67 3.30 1.83
CA LEU A 89 19.17 3.31 3.20
C LEU A 89 20.26 2.94 4.22
N SER A 90 21.44 2.49 3.78
CA SER A 90 22.52 1.99 4.64
C SER A 90 22.07 0.90 5.62
N ILE A 91 21.22 -0.03 5.17
CA ILE A 91 20.71 -1.14 5.99
C ILE A 91 20.91 -2.50 5.33
N SER A 92 20.91 -3.55 6.16
CA SER A 92 20.95 -4.93 5.67
C SER A 92 19.64 -5.35 5.02
N ARG A 93 19.70 -6.37 4.15
CA ARG A 93 18.51 -6.98 3.54
C ARG A 93 17.52 -7.50 4.57
N ALA A 94 18.02 -8.13 5.64
CA ALA A 94 17.18 -8.64 6.73
C ALA A 94 16.42 -7.52 7.42
N MET A 95 17.11 -6.42 7.77
CA MET A 95 16.49 -5.26 8.39
C MET A 95 15.45 -4.61 7.48
N TYR A 96 15.72 -4.53 6.17
CA TYR A 96 14.77 -3.98 5.20
C TYR A 96 13.45 -4.76 5.18
N TYR A 97 13.51 -6.08 5.04
CA TYR A 97 12.30 -6.90 4.99
C TYR A 97 11.60 -7.00 6.34
N PHE A 98 12.35 -7.03 7.45
CA PHE A 98 11.77 -6.96 8.79
C PHE A 98 10.95 -5.67 8.99
N ARG A 99 11.54 -4.52 8.68
CA ARG A 99 10.86 -3.21 8.79
C ARG A 99 9.69 -3.09 7.82
N LEU A 100 9.82 -3.64 6.61
CA LEU A 100 8.75 -3.66 5.62
C LEU A 100 7.57 -4.48 6.12
N GLU A 101 7.82 -5.71 6.58
CA GLU A 101 6.78 -6.60 7.10
C GLU A 101 6.06 -5.98 8.30
N PHE A 102 6.83 -5.42 9.24
CA PHE A 102 6.27 -4.71 10.40
C PHE A 102 5.38 -3.54 9.97
N ALA A 103 5.87 -2.68 9.08
CA ALA A 103 5.13 -1.53 8.58
C ALA A 103 3.84 -1.95 7.85
N THR A 104 3.91 -2.98 7.01
CA THR A 104 2.74 -3.51 6.28
C THR A 104 1.70 -4.07 7.25
N LYS A 105 2.11 -4.80 8.30
CA LYS A 105 1.19 -5.32 9.32
C LYS A 105 0.57 -4.19 10.16
N GLN A 106 1.35 -3.19 10.54
CA GLN A 106 0.86 -2.02 11.27
C GLN A 106 -0.20 -1.28 10.46
N LEU A 107 0.08 -1.01 9.18
CA LEU A 107 -0.89 -0.35 8.29
C LEU A 107 -2.12 -1.21 8.02
N ALA A 108 -1.95 -2.53 7.88
CA ALA A 108 -3.08 -3.43 7.75
C ALA A 108 -4.03 -3.29 8.94
N PHE A 109 -3.49 -3.30 10.16
CA PHE A 109 -4.25 -3.10 11.39
C PHE A 109 -4.95 -1.72 11.43
N GLN A 110 -4.23 -0.63 11.13
CA GLN A 110 -4.78 0.74 11.12
C GLN A 110 -5.88 0.93 10.06
N MET A 111 -5.75 0.25 8.92
CA MET A 111 -6.75 0.27 7.85
C MET A 111 -7.94 -0.67 8.11
N GLY A 112 -7.89 -1.47 9.19
CA GLY A 112 -8.93 -2.44 9.53
C GLY A 112 -8.88 -3.72 8.71
N PHE A 113 -7.77 -4.00 8.02
CA PHE A 113 -7.56 -5.25 7.31
C PHE A 113 -7.18 -6.35 8.29
N VAL A 114 -7.90 -7.47 8.22
CA VAL A 114 -7.66 -8.62 9.08
C VAL A 114 -6.42 -9.36 8.59
N PRO A 115 -5.45 -9.66 9.48
CA PRO A 115 -4.29 -10.47 9.11
C PRO A 115 -4.74 -11.86 8.61
N PRO A 116 -4.10 -12.42 7.57
CA PRO A 116 -4.41 -13.77 7.13
C PRO A 116 -4.20 -14.76 8.28
N GLY A 117 -5.26 -15.50 8.65
CA GLY A 117 -5.24 -16.50 9.73
C GLY A 117 -5.90 -16.07 11.05
N VAL A 118 -6.37 -14.82 11.18
CA VAL A 118 -7.12 -14.36 12.35
C VAL A 118 -8.61 -14.27 11.99
N SER A 119 -9.43 -15.22 12.44
CA SER A 119 -10.89 -15.08 12.35
C SER A 119 -11.40 -14.28 13.56
N VAL A 120 -12.08 -13.15 13.31
CA VAL A 120 -12.67 -12.30 14.36
C VAL A 120 -13.94 -12.93 14.97
N ALA A 121 -14.31 -14.14 14.55
CA ALA A 121 -15.55 -14.83 14.91
C ALA A 121 -15.69 -15.31 16.37
N GLN A 122 -14.88 -14.84 17.33
CA GLN A 122 -14.94 -15.32 18.72
C GLN A 122 -15.08 -14.25 19.81
N GLN A 123 -15.22 -12.96 19.48
CA GLN A 123 -15.36 -11.91 20.51
C GLN A 123 -16.80 -11.62 20.99
N GLY A 124 -17.81 -12.31 20.43
CA GLY A 124 -19.23 -12.06 20.77
C GLY A 124 -19.86 -12.97 21.83
N ALA A 125 -19.20 -14.05 22.29
CA ALA A 125 -19.86 -15.07 23.12
C ALA A 125 -19.73 -14.86 24.65
N ALA A 126 -18.94 -13.90 25.12
CA ALA A 126 -18.69 -13.70 26.56
C ALA A 126 -19.58 -12.64 27.23
N ALA A 127 -20.52 -12.02 26.51
CA ALA A 127 -21.34 -10.91 27.02
C ALA A 127 -22.86 -11.19 27.07
N GLN A 128 -23.29 -12.45 27.02
CA GLN A 128 -24.70 -12.85 27.22
C GLN A 128 -24.84 -13.96 28.26
N GLY A 129 -24.27 -13.72 29.44
CA GLY A 129 -24.34 -14.64 30.57
C GLY A 129 -24.31 -13.90 31.90
N MET A 130 -25.25 -12.96 32.09
CA MET A 130 -25.77 -12.54 33.40
C MET A 130 -27.22 -12.07 33.23
#